data_AF-A0A971E6F4-F1
#
_entry.id   AF-A0A971E6F4-F1
#
_cell.length_a   1.000
_cell.length_b   1.000
_cell.length_c   1.000
_cell.angle_alpha   90.00
_cell.angle_beta   90.00
_cell.angle_gamma   90.00
#
_symmetry.space_group_name_H-M   'P 1'
#
loop_
_entity.id
_entity.type
_entity.pdbx_description
1 polymer ?
#
loop_
_entity_poly.entity_id
_entity_poly.type
_entity_poly.pdbx_seq_one_letter_code
_entity_poly.pdbx_strand_id
1 'polypeptide(L)'
;RISVEDDGRGVDLHHIEMVLSGQVEATNTSIGLRNINERVKMAFGEDYGISVENRVPTGTRVTVTLPYVPPLNGEPEPMPDGTSETTSGGSHRMSEAKSCEDVADR
;
A
#
# COMPACT_ATOMS: atom_id res chain seq x y z
N ARG A 1 14.41 1.47 -5.04
CA ARG A 1 13.44 2.57 -4.78
C ARG A 1 12.28 2.38 -5.74
N ILE A 2 11.05 2.57 -5.26
CA ILE A 2 9.84 2.49 -6.05
C ILE A 2 9.14 3.85 -5.95
N SER A 3 8.73 4.44 -7.06
CA SER A 3 8.04 5.74 -7.08
C SER A 3 6.71 5.65 -7.80
N VAL A 4 5.71 6.34 -7.26
CA VAL A 4 4.39 6.54 -7.87
C VAL A 4 4.16 8.04 -8.05
N GLU A 5 3.65 8.41 -9.21
CA GLU A 5 3.39 9.80 -9.59
C GLU A 5 1.91 10.00 -9.92
N ASP A 6 1.37 11.14 -9.52
CA ASP A 6 0.07 11.63 -9.96
C ASP A 6 0.21 12.98 -10.70
N ASP A 7 -0.87 13.40 -11.35
CA ASP A 7 -1.01 14.65 -12.12
C ASP A 7 -1.96 15.66 -11.43
N GLY A 8 -2.32 15.41 -10.18
CA GLY A 8 -3.20 16.25 -9.37
C GLY A 8 -2.55 17.58 -8.97
N ARG A 9 -3.14 18.26 -7.98
CA ARG A 9 -2.68 19.60 -7.57
C ARG A 9 -1.42 19.62 -6.69
N GLY A 10 -0.85 18.46 -6.39
CA GLY A 10 0.19 18.32 -5.38
C GLY A 10 -0.36 18.30 -3.96
N VAL A 11 0.55 18.31 -3.00
CA VAL A 11 0.26 18.21 -1.56
C VAL A 11 0.96 19.32 -0.77
N ASP A 12 0.46 19.59 0.44
CA ASP A 12 1.19 20.37 1.44
C ASP A 12 2.31 19.52 2.03
N LEU A 13 3.54 19.74 1.57
CA LEU A 13 4.71 18.97 1.99
C LEU A 13 5.00 19.13 3.49
N HIS A 14 4.72 20.29 4.09
CA HIS A 14 4.94 20.51 5.51
C HIS A 14 3.95 19.68 6.34
N HIS A 15 2.69 19.63 5.91
CA HIS A 15 1.71 18.75 6.54
C HIS A 15 2.09 17.27 6.44
N ILE A 16 2.56 16.84 5.26
CA ILE A 16 3.02 15.45 5.06
C ILE A 16 4.22 15.13 5.95
N GLU A 17 5.18 16.04 6.09
CA GLU A 17 6.33 15.86 6.97
C GLU A 17 5.89 15.66 8.43
N MET A 18 4.98 16.49 8.92
CA MET A 18 4.41 16.37 10.28
C MET A 18 3.67 15.04 10.49
N VAL A 19 2.96 14.55 9.48
CA VAL A 19 2.32 13.21 9.50
C VAL A 19 3.37 12.11 9.59
N LEU A 20 4.41 12.17 8.75
CA LEU A 20 5.46 11.15 8.69
C LEU A 20 6.34 11.13 9.95
N SER A 21 6.49 12.27 10.63
CA SER A 21 7.20 12.39 11.91
C SER A 21 6.32 12.05 13.13
N GLY A 22 5.03 11.75 12.93
CA GLY A 22 4.08 11.46 14.02
C GLY A 22 3.76 12.67 14.91
N GLN A 23 4.02 13.90 14.44
CA GLN A 23 3.76 15.12 15.20
C GLN A 23 2.29 15.56 15.15
N VAL A 24 1.50 15.04 14.22
CA VAL A 24 0.07 15.36 14.05
C VAL A 24 -0.73 14.08 13.92
N GLU A 25 -1.91 14.04 14.55
CA GLU A 25 -2.89 12.98 14.40
C GLU A 25 -3.28 12.82 12.92
N ALA A 26 -3.16 11.60 12.42
CA ALA A 26 -3.44 11.30 11.03
C ALA A 26 -4.97 11.34 10.78
N THR A 27 -5.40 12.17 9.83
CA THR A 27 -6.71 12.01 9.15
C THR A 27 -6.81 10.63 8.49
N ASN A 28 -8.03 10.16 8.14
CA ASN A 28 -8.26 8.85 7.53
C ASN A 28 -7.33 8.52 6.34
N THR A 29 -6.92 9.52 5.56
CA THR A 29 -6.02 9.36 4.41
C THR A 29 -4.53 9.29 4.80
N SER A 30 -4.12 9.95 5.90
CA SER A 30 -2.72 10.02 6.33
C SER A 30 -2.28 8.83 7.21
N ILE A 31 -3.24 8.03 7.69
CA ILE A 31 -2.97 6.79 8.44
C ILE A 31 -2.12 5.82 7.60
N GLY A 32 -2.35 5.76 6.28
CA GLY A 32 -1.61 4.87 5.38
C GLY A 32 -0.13 5.21 5.27
N LEU A 33 0.20 6.47 4.97
CA LEU A 33 1.59 6.92 4.79
C LEU A 33 2.41 6.76 6.08
N ARG A 34 1.83 7.15 7.22
CA ARG A 34 2.49 7.02 8.52
C ARG A 34 2.79 5.55 8.85
N ASN A 35 1.81 4.66 8.74
CA ASN A 35 2.00 3.24 9.04
C ASN A 35 3.07 2.60 8.16
N ILE A 36 3.09 2.91 6.86
CA ILE A 36 4.10 2.36 5.96
C ILE A 36 5.48 2.90 6.35
N ASN A 37 5.62 4.21 6.55
CA ASN A 37 6.89 4.82 6.92
C ASN A 37 7.44 4.25 8.23
N GLU A 38 6.61 4.17 9.27
CA GLU A 38 6.98 3.59 10.57
C GLU A 38 7.40 2.12 10.41
N ARG A 39 6.62 1.30 9.70
CA ARG A 39 6.94 -0.13 9.53
C ARG A 39 8.23 -0.36 8.75
N VAL A 40 8.47 0.43 7.70
CA VAL A 40 9.69 0.32 6.91
C VAL A 40 10.91 0.72 7.75
N LYS A 41 10.83 1.82 8.49
CA LYS A 41 11.90 2.27 9.40
C LYS A 41 12.16 1.29 10.53
N MET A 42 11.11 0.74 11.14
CA MET A 42 11.22 -0.29 12.17
C MET A 42 11.89 -1.56 11.66
N ALA A 43 11.65 -1.94 10.40
CA ALA A 43 12.21 -3.15 9.82
C ALA A 43 13.65 -2.98 9.32
N PHE A 44 14.01 -1.82 8.76
CA PHE A 44 15.24 -1.66 7.99
C PHE A 44 16.14 -0.48 8.43
N GLY A 45 15.68 0.36 9.36
CA GLY A 45 16.41 1.53 9.86
C GLY A 45 15.94 2.85 9.26
N GLU A 46 16.42 3.96 9.84
CA GLU A 46 15.99 5.33 9.51
C GLU A 46 16.37 5.81 8.11
N ASP A 47 17.32 5.15 7.45
CA ASP A 47 17.73 5.44 6.07
C ASP A 47 16.68 4.99 5.03
N TYR A 48 15.66 4.25 5.47
CA TYR A 48 14.57 3.72 4.66
C TYR A 48 13.23 4.38 5.04
N GLY A 49 12.22 4.24 4.19
CA GLY A 49 10.89 4.80 4.45
C GLY A 49 10.24 5.43 3.22
N ILE A 50 9.36 6.38 3.48
CA ILE A 50 8.64 7.15 2.46
C ILE A 50 9.22 8.57 2.36
N SER A 51 9.38 9.04 1.14
CA SER A 51 9.55 10.47 0.84
C SER A 51 8.47 10.94 -0.14
N VAL A 52 8.10 12.22 -0.03
CA VAL A 52 7.07 12.85 -0.86
C VAL A 52 7.61 14.17 -1.40
N GLU A 53 7.41 14.41 -2.69
CA GLU A 53 7.80 15.64 -3.37
C GLU A 53 6.70 16.09 -4.33
N ASN A 54 6.54 17.40 -4.53
CA ASN A 54 5.66 17.92 -5.57
C ASN A 54 6.38 17.93 -6.92
N ARG A 55 5.64 17.64 -7.98
CA ARG A 55 6.14 17.67 -9.36
C ARG A 55 5.83 19.02 -10.01
N VAL A 56 6.68 19.41 -10.95
CA VAL A 56 6.49 20.61 -11.80
C VAL A 56 5.94 20.16 -13.16
N PRO A 57 4.88 20.79 -13.70
CA PRO A 57 4.14 21.94 -13.16
C PRO A 57 3.09 21.56 -12.10
N THR A 58 2.65 20.30 -12.06
CA THR A 58 1.64 19.79 -11.12
C THR A 58 1.91 18.33 -10.75
N GLY A 59 1.25 17.85 -9.70
CA GLY A 59 1.27 16.47 -9.25
C GLY A 59 2.15 16.23 -8.04
N THR A 60 2.14 14.98 -7.57
CA THR A 60 2.97 14.50 -6.46
C THR A 60 3.78 13.30 -6.93
N ARG A 61 4.98 13.13 -6.38
CA ARG A 61 5.73 11.88 -6.42
C ARG A 61 5.89 11.37 -5.01
N VAL A 62 5.49 10.12 -4.79
CA VAL A 62 5.74 9.38 -3.55
C VAL A 62 6.78 8.33 -3.84
N THR A 63 7.85 8.29 -3.06
CA THR A 63 8.95 7.32 -3.21
C THR A 63 9.07 6.45 -1.96
N VAL A 64 9.11 5.14 -2.15
CA VAL A 64 9.43 4.16 -1.11
C VAL A 64 10.86 3.68 -1.28
N THR A 65 11.67 3.80 -0.23
CA THR A 65 13.04 3.29 -0.18
C THR A 65 13.07 2.05 0.70
N LEU A 66 13.46 0.92 0.11
CA LEU A 66 13.58 -0.40 0.74
C LEU A 66 14.97 -0.97 0.44
N PRO A 67 15.51 -1.84 1.30
CA PRO A 67 16.75 -2.55 1.01
C PRO A 67 16.53 -3.53 -0.14
N TYR A 68 17.57 -3.72 -0.95
CA TYR A 68 17.60 -4.77 -1.96
C TYR A 68 18.11 -6.05 -1.33
N VAL A 69 17.28 -7.09 -1.30
CA VAL A 69 17.69 -8.44 -0.90
C VAL A 69 17.98 -9.23 -2.18
N PRO A 70 19.24 -9.59 -2.45
CA PRO A 70 19.54 -10.45 -3.59
C PRO A 70 18.88 -11.82 -3.39
N PRO A 71 18.40 -12.46 -4.46
CA PRO A 71 17.85 -13.80 -4.38
C PRO A 71 18.89 -14.77 -3.82
N LEU A 72 18.47 -15.67 -2.93
CA LEU A 72 19.35 -16.58 -2.18
C LEU A 72 20.21 -17.48 -3.08
N ASN A 73 19.85 -17.61 -4.38
CA ASN A 73 20.48 -18.51 -5.33
C ASN A 73 20.99 -17.82 -6.62
N GLY A 74 21.08 -16.49 -6.65
CA GLY A 74 21.67 -15.74 -7.78
C GLY A 74 20.80 -15.62 -9.05
N GLU A 75 19.67 -16.31 -9.14
CA GLU A 75 18.70 -16.12 -10.21
C GLU A 75 17.65 -15.08 -9.76
N PRO A 76 17.55 -13.90 -10.39
CA PRO A 76 16.39 -13.04 -10.17
C PRO A 76 15.18 -13.79 -10.69
N GLU A 77 14.27 -14.20 -9.79
CA GLU A 77 13.00 -14.76 -10.23
C GLU A 77 12.36 -13.75 -11.18
N PRO A 78 11.96 -14.16 -12.39
CA PRO A 78 11.29 -13.28 -13.32
C PRO A 78 10.06 -12.73 -12.61
N MET A 79 10.01 -11.40 -12.44
CA MET A 79 8.83 -10.77 -11.86
C MET A 79 7.63 -11.23 -12.68
N PRO A 80 6.57 -11.79 -12.06
CA PRO A 80 5.41 -12.25 -12.80
C PRO A 80 4.87 -11.07 -13.63
N ASP A 81 4.79 -11.26 -14.94
CA ASP A 81 4.11 -10.30 -15.78
C ASP A 81 2.65 -10.23 -15.33
N GLY A 82 2.14 -9.02 -15.17
CA GLY A 82 0.80 -8.77 -14.65
C GLY A 82 -0.31 -9.15 -15.63
N THR A 83 -0.35 -10.40 -16.11
CA THR A 83 -1.42 -10.89 -17.00
C THR A 83 -2.17 -12.09 -16.42
N SER A 84 -3.37 -11.75 -15.92
CA SER A 84 -4.64 -12.49 -15.91
C SER A 84 -4.74 -13.88 -15.25
N GLU A 85 -5.57 -13.90 -14.20
CA GLU A 85 -6.29 -15.08 -13.73
C GLU A 85 -7.07 -15.78 -14.85
N THR A 86 -6.89 -17.09 -14.98
CA THR A 86 -7.96 -17.99 -15.40
C THR A 86 -7.95 -19.23 -14.51
N THR A 87 -8.68 -19.20 -13.40
CA THR A 87 -9.05 -20.42 -12.67
C THR A 87 -10.25 -21.06 -13.36
N SER A 88 -9.93 -21.95 -14.28
CA SER A 88 -10.83 -22.96 -14.81
C SER A 88 -10.83 -24.17 -13.87
N GLY A 89 -12.00 -24.49 -13.29
CA GLY A 89 -12.39 -25.86 -12.95
C GLY A 89 -12.13 -26.34 -11.51
N GLY A 90 -13.22 -26.54 -10.75
CA GLY A 90 -13.16 -27.22 -9.45
C GLY A 90 -14.52 -27.42 -8.79
N SER A 91 -15.37 -28.25 -9.40
CA SER A 91 -16.65 -28.72 -8.86
C SER A 91 -16.54 -29.28 -7.43
N HIS A 92 -17.33 -28.75 -6.49
CA HIS A 92 -17.81 -29.50 -5.33
C HIS A 92 -19.29 -29.19 -5.09
N ARG A 93 -20.13 -30.23 -5.19
CA ARG A 93 -21.56 -30.22 -4.99
C ARG A 93 -21.92 -30.49 -3.52
N MET A 94 -22.85 -29.66 -3.02
CA MET A 94 -23.97 -29.91 -2.11
C MET A 94 -23.74 -30.48 -0.69
N SER A 95 -24.18 -29.72 0.31
CA SER A 95 -25.27 -30.16 1.20
C SER A 95 -25.98 -28.97 1.87
N GLU A 96 -27.30 -29.08 1.95
CA GLU A 96 -28.28 -28.11 2.45
C GLU A 96 -28.19 -27.83 3.96
N ALA A 97 -28.62 -26.63 4.40
CA ALA A 97 -29.64 -26.49 5.44
C ALA A 97 -30.10 -25.03 5.66
N LYS A 98 -31.42 -24.85 5.50
CA LYS A 98 -32.38 -24.03 6.26
C LYS A 98 -32.31 -22.49 6.26
N SER A 99 -33.35 -21.96 5.60
CA SER A 99 -34.14 -20.76 5.92
C SER A 99 -34.26 -20.45 7.41
N CYS A 100 -34.15 -19.16 7.74
CA CYS A 100 -35.07 -18.50 8.67
C CYS A 100 -35.37 -17.09 8.15
N GLU A 101 -36.63 -16.90 7.77
CA GLU A 101 -37.31 -15.61 7.61
C GLU A 101 -37.47 -14.90 8.98
N ASP A 102 -37.60 -13.58 8.90
CA ASP A 102 -38.30 -12.66 9.81
C ASP A 102 -37.95 -12.64 11.30
N VAL A 103 -37.45 -11.48 11.77
CA VAL A 103 -38.16 -10.64 12.77
C VAL A 103 -37.74 -9.18 12.56
N ALA A 104 -38.64 -8.39 11.98
CA ALA A 104 -38.69 -6.95 12.19
C ALA A 104 -39.31 -6.66 13.57
N ASP A 105 -38.99 -5.48 14.10
CA ASP A 105 -39.73 -4.77 15.16
C ASP A 105 -39.35 -5.09 16.61
N ARG A 106 -38.56 -4.19 17.21
CA ARG A 106 -38.71 -3.67 18.57
C ARG A 106 -37.87 -2.40 18.77
#